data_AF-A0A0L6TYW8-F1
#
_entry.id   AF-A0A0L6TYW8-F1
#
_cell.length_a   1.000
_cell.length_b   1.000
_cell.length_c   1.000
_cell.angle_alpha   90.00
_cell.angle_beta   90.00
_cell.angle_gamma   90.00
#
_symmetry.space_group_name_H-M   'P 1'
#
loop_
_entity.id
_entity.type
_entity.pdbx_description
1 polymer ?
#
loop_
_entity_poly.entity_id
_entity_poly.type
_entity_poly.pdbx_seq_one_letter_code
_entity_poly.pdbx_strand_id
1 'polypeptide(L)'
;MKLNLYVIADYLTEFSFKSQFVDPVLEGSLKGILLFNPGMDLKTDQLYLSYASDLPKTLNADAHYSIICIGTPPESYLKNNVNLLYLNTETSLISLFNAIETIFQKFTQWDETLQSIFYQKISIKALCEASLIVFENPISVYTSDLRLICYAEKEKPDHLMLFETSDTEKHMSIDDINALKIDSEFIETIKSYEPTIFSKDAFGYRILLNNLRIQDIYVARICISETDRPIKNSDFLLIQTLSFYSELCLRDHDNQQYNTHPQDFDHLLFDLLSNKEIVRF
;
A
#
# COMPACT_ATOMS: atom_id res chain seq x y z
N MET A 1 -1.78 -11.31 -2.23
CA MET A 1 -1.50 -10.35 -1.14
C MET A 1 -2.16 -10.85 0.14
N LYS A 2 -1.57 -10.61 1.32
CA LYS A 2 -2.23 -10.86 2.61
C LYS A 2 -2.97 -9.62 3.09
N LEU A 3 -4.20 -9.77 3.56
CA LEU A 3 -5.04 -8.65 4.02
C LEU A 3 -4.97 -8.49 5.53
N ASN A 4 -5.51 -7.38 6.02
CA ASN A 4 -5.82 -7.18 7.44
C ASN A 4 -7.29 -6.77 7.62
N LEU A 5 -7.73 -6.69 8.87
CA LEU A 5 -9.14 -6.41 9.15
C LEU A 5 -9.56 -4.97 8.75
N TYR A 6 -8.61 -4.03 8.65
CA TYR A 6 -8.89 -2.68 8.14
C TYR A 6 -9.34 -2.72 6.69
N VAL A 7 -8.66 -3.51 5.83
CA VAL A 7 -9.08 -3.72 4.44
C VAL A 7 -10.48 -4.33 4.37
N ILE A 8 -10.77 -5.32 5.22
CA ILE A 8 -12.11 -5.92 5.23
C ILE A 8 -13.16 -4.89 5.66
N ALA A 9 -12.91 -4.15 6.73
CA ALA A 9 -13.85 -3.14 7.24
C ALA A 9 -14.12 -2.02 6.22
N ASP A 10 -13.09 -1.52 5.54
CA ASP A 10 -13.20 -0.41 4.59
C ASP A 10 -13.92 -0.76 3.27
N TYR A 11 -14.01 -2.06 2.95
CA TYR A 11 -14.66 -2.58 1.75
C TYR A 11 -15.96 -3.35 2.03
N LEU A 12 -16.27 -3.67 3.29
CA LEU A 12 -17.53 -4.29 3.70
C LEU A 12 -18.64 -3.23 3.87
N THR A 13 -18.90 -2.46 2.81
CA THR A 13 -19.75 -1.26 2.87
C THR A 13 -21.25 -1.54 2.99
N GLU A 14 -21.69 -2.74 2.60
CA GLU A 14 -23.10 -3.13 2.63
C GLU A 14 -23.60 -3.50 4.04
N PHE A 15 -22.70 -3.60 5.01
CA PHE A 15 -23.00 -4.08 6.34
C PHE A 15 -22.67 -3.03 7.39
N SER A 16 -23.58 -2.86 8.35
CA SER A 16 -23.31 -2.09 9.56
C SER A 16 -22.69 -2.99 10.63
N PHE A 17 -21.55 -2.59 11.17
CA PHE A 17 -20.83 -3.36 12.18
C PHE A 17 -20.19 -2.44 13.21
N LYS A 18 -19.79 -3.05 14.33
CA LYS A 18 -18.84 -2.46 15.28
C LYS A 18 -17.51 -3.18 15.13
N SER A 19 -16.42 -2.45 15.40
CA SER A 19 -15.07 -2.95 15.18
C SER A 19 -14.18 -2.75 16.40
N GLN A 20 -13.19 -3.64 16.51
CA GLN A 20 -12.05 -3.56 17.42
C GLN A 20 -10.82 -4.02 16.63
N PHE A 21 -9.76 -3.21 16.65
CA PHE A 21 -8.51 -3.50 15.97
C PHE A 21 -7.38 -3.47 16.99
N VAL A 22 -6.52 -4.47 16.93
CA VAL A 22 -5.36 -4.63 17.82
C VAL A 22 -4.07 -4.58 17.01
N ASP A 23 -4.10 -5.12 15.78
CA ASP A 23 -2.92 -5.17 14.93
C ASP A 23 -2.63 -3.82 14.26
N PRO A 24 -1.35 -3.56 13.91
CA PRO A 24 -0.99 -2.37 13.14
C PRO A 24 -1.68 -2.31 11.77
N VAL A 25 -2.01 -1.10 11.32
CA VAL A 25 -2.67 -0.87 10.03
C VAL A 25 -1.85 -1.32 8.81
N LEU A 26 -0.52 -1.41 8.98
CA LEU A 26 0.44 -1.76 7.93
C LEU A 26 0.71 -3.26 7.80
N GLU A 27 0.21 -4.08 8.73
CA GLU A 27 0.53 -5.51 8.74
C GLU A 27 -0.64 -6.35 8.24
N GLY A 28 -0.42 -7.07 7.12
CA GLY A 28 -1.37 -8.03 6.55
C GLY A 28 -1.01 -9.47 6.88
N SER A 29 -1.89 -10.19 7.57
CA SER A 29 -1.71 -11.61 7.94
C SER A 29 -2.71 -12.56 7.27
N LEU A 30 -3.88 -12.05 6.89
CA LEU A 30 -5.04 -12.84 6.48
C LEU A 30 -4.90 -13.34 5.05
N LYS A 31 -4.99 -14.65 4.87
CA LYS A 31 -4.92 -15.33 3.57
C LYS A 31 -6.29 -15.65 2.97
N GLY A 32 -7.34 -15.63 3.79
CA GLY A 32 -8.70 -15.96 3.38
C GLY A 32 -9.66 -15.97 4.57
N ILE A 33 -10.90 -16.34 4.30
CA ILE A 33 -11.95 -16.52 5.31
C ILE A 33 -12.30 -18.01 5.48
N LEU A 34 -12.62 -18.38 6.71
CA LEU A 34 -13.15 -19.69 7.07
C LEU A 34 -14.41 -19.54 7.93
N LEU A 35 -15.36 -20.45 7.75
CA LEU A 35 -16.46 -20.62 8.71
C LEU A 35 -15.94 -21.35 9.93
N PHE A 36 -16.11 -20.75 11.10
CA PHE A 36 -15.72 -21.37 12.36
C PHE A 36 -16.65 -22.55 12.69
N ASN A 37 -16.05 -23.64 13.14
CA ASN A 37 -16.75 -24.78 13.71
C ASN A 37 -16.18 -25.12 15.10
N PRO A 38 -17.01 -25.51 16.08
CA PRO A 38 -16.52 -25.95 17.38
C PRO A 38 -15.52 -27.10 17.25
N GLY A 39 -14.36 -26.95 17.90
CA GLY A 39 -13.25 -27.91 17.85
C GLY A 39 -12.24 -27.67 16.73
N MET A 40 -12.40 -26.62 15.92
CA MET A 40 -11.39 -26.20 14.96
C MET A 40 -10.23 -25.47 15.66
N ASP A 41 -8.99 -25.82 15.29
CA ASP A 41 -7.82 -25.08 15.72
C ASP A 41 -7.73 -23.73 14.99
N LEU A 42 -7.78 -22.64 15.76
CA LEU A 42 -7.71 -21.29 15.25
C LEU A 42 -6.28 -20.91 14.85
N LYS A 43 -6.13 -20.27 13.69
CA LYS A 43 -4.88 -19.77 13.14
C LYS A 43 -4.90 -18.25 13.04
N THR A 44 -3.75 -17.60 13.16
CA THR A 44 -3.66 -16.14 13.09
C THR A 44 -3.62 -15.60 11.65
N ASP A 45 -3.50 -16.48 10.64
CA ASP A 45 -3.44 -16.12 9.21
C ASP A 45 -4.78 -16.32 8.48
N GLN A 46 -5.87 -16.52 9.21
CA GLN A 46 -7.23 -16.72 8.69
C GLN A 46 -8.22 -15.77 9.36
N LEU A 47 -9.23 -15.35 8.61
CA LEU A 47 -10.37 -14.63 9.13
C LEU A 47 -11.50 -15.62 9.44
N TYR A 48 -11.96 -15.66 10.69
CA TYR A 48 -13.03 -16.59 11.09
C TYR A 48 -14.38 -15.90 11.10
N LEU A 49 -15.36 -16.48 10.43
CA LEU A 49 -16.75 -16.05 10.46
C LEU A 49 -17.63 -17.03 11.25
N SER A 50 -18.42 -16.51 12.19
CA SER A 50 -19.30 -17.34 13.04
C SER A 50 -20.52 -16.59 13.57
N TYR A 51 -21.46 -17.31 14.19
CA TYR A 51 -22.40 -16.68 15.10
C TYR A 51 -21.73 -16.45 16.46
N ALA A 52 -22.09 -15.36 17.13
CA ALA A 52 -21.53 -15.05 18.45
C ALA A 52 -21.82 -16.14 19.49
N SER A 53 -22.93 -16.89 19.33
CA SER A 53 -23.30 -18.04 20.17
C SER A 53 -22.33 -19.21 20.06
N ASP A 54 -21.65 -19.33 18.92
CA ASP A 54 -20.84 -20.50 18.57
C ASP A 54 -19.36 -20.25 18.85
N LEU A 55 -18.98 -19.00 19.16
CA LEU A 55 -17.61 -18.63 19.50
C LEU A 55 -17.09 -19.39 20.73
N PRO A 56 -15.80 -19.78 20.73
CA PRO A 56 -15.21 -20.46 21.88
C PRO A 56 -15.21 -19.54 23.11
N LYS A 57 -15.45 -20.10 24.30
CA LYS A 57 -15.49 -19.30 25.55
C LYS A 57 -14.15 -18.68 25.91
N THR A 58 -13.07 -19.33 25.51
CA THR A 58 -11.69 -18.97 25.83
C THR A 58 -10.86 -18.98 24.55
N LEU A 59 -10.12 -17.92 24.30
CA LEU A 59 -9.09 -17.83 23.28
C LEU A 59 -7.71 -17.85 23.94
N ASN A 60 -6.71 -18.25 23.17
CA ASN A 60 -5.32 -18.03 23.58
C ASN A 60 -5.06 -16.51 23.62
N ALA A 61 -4.68 -15.98 24.79
CA ALA A 61 -4.47 -14.55 25.02
C ALA A 61 -3.24 -14.00 24.28
N ASP A 62 -2.27 -14.86 23.96
CA ASP A 62 -1.01 -14.47 23.30
C ASP A 62 -1.12 -14.47 21.77
N ALA A 63 -2.28 -14.86 21.22
CA ALA A 63 -2.50 -14.98 19.78
C ALA A 63 -3.46 -13.91 19.26
N HIS A 64 -3.07 -13.25 18.18
CA HIS A 64 -3.83 -12.20 17.52
C HIS A 64 -4.77 -12.81 16.46
N TYR A 65 -5.98 -13.17 16.87
CA TYR A 65 -6.97 -13.73 15.97
C TYR A 65 -7.78 -12.62 15.28
N SER A 66 -8.23 -12.89 14.06
CA SER A 66 -9.17 -12.03 13.34
C SER A 66 -10.51 -12.74 13.17
N ILE A 67 -11.57 -12.14 13.70
CA ILE A 67 -12.89 -12.76 13.80
C ILE A 67 -13.95 -11.77 13.33
N ILE A 68 -14.95 -12.29 12.62
CA ILE A 68 -16.21 -11.61 12.34
C ILE A 68 -17.33 -12.45 12.93
N CYS A 69 -18.21 -11.83 13.72
CA CYS A 69 -19.35 -12.55 14.28
C CYS A 69 -20.69 -11.87 14.08
N ILE A 70 -21.73 -12.69 13.94
CA ILE A 70 -23.13 -12.25 13.88
C ILE A 70 -23.71 -12.31 15.29
N GLY A 71 -24.18 -11.17 15.80
CA GLY A 71 -24.62 -10.98 17.18
C GLY A 71 -23.53 -10.41 18.08
N THR A 72 -23.90 -10.15 19.33
CA THR A 72 -22.99 -9.55 20.31
C THR A 72 -21.97 -10.58 20.81
N PRO A 73 -20.66 -10.34 20.65
CA PRO A 73 -19.62 -11.24 21.12
C PRO A 73 -19.57 -11.30 22.65
N PRO A 74 -19.05 -12.38 23.25
CA PRO A 74 -18.80 -12.44 24.69
C PRO A 74 -17.86 -11.31 25.15
N GLU A 75 -18.03 -10.78 26.36
CA GLU A 75 -17.20 -9.68 26.89
C GLU A 75 -15.69 -9.98 26.86
N SER A 76 -15.29 -11.25 26.97
CA SER A 76 -13.88 -11.65 26.89
C SER A 76 -13.23 -11.22 25.56
N TYR A 77 -13.97 -11.26 24.45
CA TYR A 77 -13.46 -10.85 23.14
C TYR A 77 -13.24 -9.34 23.03
N LEU A 78 -14.04 -8.56 23.76
CA LEU A 78 -13.94 -7.09 23.81
C LEU A 78 -12.81 -6.61 24.73
N LYS A 79 -12.31 -7.48 25.61
CA LYS A 79 -11.23 -7.18 26.56
C LYS A 79 -9.89 -7.77 26.13
N ASN A 80 -9.90 -8.77 25.26
CA ASN A 80 -8.71 -9.47 24.78
C ASN A 80 -8.13 -8.84 23.51
N ASN A 81 -6.89 -9.23 23.17
CA ASN A 81 -6.16 -8.84 21.96
C ASN A 81 -6.69 -9.54 20.70
N VAL A 82 -7.95 -9.29 20.34
CA VAL A 82 -8.60 -9.88 19.16
C VAL A 82 -9.03 -8.78 18.19
N ASN A 83 -8.73 -8.94 16.91
CA ASN A 83 -9.32 -8.12 15.86
C ASN A 83 -10.72 -8.64 15.58
N LEU A 84 -11.73 -7.79 15.74
CA LEU A 84 -13.12 -8.22 15.77
C LEU A 84 -14.00 -7.25 14.99
N LEU A 85 -14.81 -7.78 14.07
CA LEU A 85 -16.02 -7.10 13.59
C LEU A 85 -17.24 -7.86 14.10
N TYR A 86 -18.26 -7.15 14.58
CA TYR A 86 -19.50 -7.80 14.96
C TYR A 86 -20.74 -7.06 14.45
N LEU A 87 -21.68 -7.86 13.95
CA LEU A 87 -22.84 -7.44 13.17
C LEU A 87 -24.15 -7.73 13.89
N ASN A 88 -25.25 -7.16 13.39
CA ASN A 88 -26.58 -7.45 13.93
C ASN A 88 -26.98 -8.92 13.69
N THR A 89 -27.87 -9.44 14.53
CA THR A 89 -28.32 -10.85 14.48
C THR A 89 -29.14 -11.19 13.22
N GLU A 90 -29.64 -10.18 12.52
CA GLU A 90 -30.41 -10.32 11.28
C GLU A 90 -29.52 -10.51 10.04
N THR A 91 -28.20 -10.30 10.17
CA THR A 91 -27.26 -10.50 9.07
C THR A 91 -27.24 -11.97 8.63
N SER A 92 -27.35 -12.19 7.32
CA SER A 92 -27.18 -13.50 6.70
C SER A 92 -25.70 -13.91 6.69
N LEU A 93 -25.38 -15.02 7.35
CA LEU A 93 -24.03 -15.62 7.38
C LEU A 93 -23.51 -15.87 5.95
N ILE A 94 -24.37 -16.38 5.07
CA ILE A 94 -24.00 -16.71 3.68
C ILE A 94 -23.69 -15.44 2.90
N SER A 95 -24.53 -14.41 3.03
CA SER A 95 -24.32 -13.13 2.34
C SER A 95 -23.05 -12.44 2.80
N LEU A 96 -22.79 -12.45 4.11
CA LEU A 96 -21.57 -11.90 4.69
C LEU A 96 -20.32 -12.67 4.24
N PHE A 97 -20.36 -14.01 4.25
CA PHE A 97 -19.26 -14.84 3.76
C PHE A 97 -18.92 -14.50 2.30
N ASN A 98 -19.93 -14.46 1.42
CA ASN A 98 -19.73 -14.16 0.00
C ASN A 98 -19.18 -12.74 -0.23
N ALA A 99 -19.64 -11.76 0.56
CA ALA A 99 -19.13 -10.39 0.47
C ALA A 99 -17.64 -10.34 0.85
N ILE A 100 -17.24 -11.00 1.93
CA ILE A 100 -15.84 -11.06 2.37
C ILE A 100 -14.96 -11.82 1.37
N GLU A 101 -15.43 -12.95 0.85
CA GLU A 101 -14.73 -13.68 -0.22
C GLU A 101 -14.53 -12.80 -1.46
N THR A 102 -15.54 -12.01 -1.84
CA THR A 102 -15.42 -11.06 -2.97
C THR A 102 -14.33 -10.01 -2.71
N ILE A 103 -14.19 -9.55 -1.46
CA ILE A 103 -13.09 -8.65 -1.06
C ILE A 103 -11.73 -9.34 -1.24
N PHE A 104 -11.56 -10.57 -0.74
CA PHE A 104 -10.32 -11.33 -0.92
C PHE A 104 -9.98 -11.54 -2.41
N GLN A 105 -10.98 -11.89 -3.22
CA GLN A 105 -10.81 -12.06 -4.66
C GLN A 105 -10.38 -10.77 -5.34
N LYS A 106 -11.00 -9.62 -4.99
CA LYS A 106 -10.63 -8.31 -5.53
C LYS A 106 -9.15 -8.00 -5.30
N PHE A 107 -8.64 -8.19 -4.08
CA PHE A 107 -7.25 -7.86 -3.77
C PHE A 107 -6.25 -8.90 -4.27
N THR A 108 -6.65 -10.17 -4.35
CA THR A 108 -5.84 -11.20 -5.00
C THR A 108 -5.67 -10.88 -6.48
N GLN A 109 -6.77 -10.54 -7.17
CA GLN A 109 -6.72 -10.16 -8.58
C GLN A 109 -5.87 -8.90 -8.81
N TRP A 110 -5.95 -7.91 -7.92
CA TRP A 110 -5.12 -6.71 -8.01
C TRP A 110 -3.63 -7.02 -7.82
N ASP A 111 -3.27 -7.83 -6.82
CA ASP A 111 -1.87 -8.23 -6.58
C ASP A 111 -1.29 -9.05 -7.74
N GLU A 112 -2.05 -10.01 -8.27
CA GLU A 112 -1.69 -10.75 -9.49
C GLU A 112 -1.49 -9.83 -10.69
N THR A 113 -2.30 -8.76 -10.80
CA THR A 113 -2.16 -7.76 -11.86
C THR A 113 -0.84 -7.00 -11.73
N LEU A 114 -0.50 -6.52 -10.53
CA LEU A 114 0.76 -5.82 -10.27
C LEU A 114 1.96 -6.73 -10.55
N GLN A 115 1.89 -7.98 -10.09
CA GLN A 115 2.91 -8.98 -10.34
C GLN A 115 3.10 -9.25 -11.83
N SER A 116 2.01 -9.37 -12.59
CA SER A 116 2.04 -9.55 -14.05
C SER A 116 2.68 -8.36 -14.77
N ILE A 117 2.32 -7.12 -14.38
CA ILE A 117 2.92 -5.88 -14.92
C ILE A 117 4.42 -5.85 -14.67
N PHE A 118 4.86 -6.22 -13.47
CA PHE A 118 6.27 -6.31 -13.12
C PHE A 118 7.00 -7.35 -13.98
N TYR A 119 6.50 -8.59 -14.07
CA TYR A 119 7.15 -9.65 -14.85
C TYR A 119 7.22 -9.34 -16.35
N GLN A 120 6.20 -8.68 -16.89
CA GLN A 120 6.16 -8.25 -18.29
C GLN A 120 6.98 -6.97 -18.56
N LYS A 121 7.59 -6.38 -17.53
CA LYS A 121 8.42 -5.15 -17.62
C LYS A 121 7.69 -3.97 -18.31
N ILE A 122 6.40 -3.78 -18.01
CA ILE A 122 5.59 -2.76 -18.71
C ILE A 122 5.99 -1.34 -18.32
N SER A 123 5.61 -0.85 -17.14
CA SER A 123 6.06 0.44 -16.60
C SER A 123 5.51 0.66 -15.18
N ILE A 124 6.11 1.61 -14.45
CA ILE A 124 5.56 2.09 -13.17
C ILE A 124 4.20 2.77 -13.37
N LYS A 125 4.02 3.48 -14.51
CA LYS A 125 2.72 4.07 -14.87
C LYS A 125 1.61 3.03 -14.92
N ALA A 126 1.87 1.87 -15.52
CA ALA A 126 0.91 0.77 -15.56
C ALA A 126 0.55 0.24 -14.16
N LEU A 127 1.52 0.17 -13.23
CA LEU A 127 1.25 -0.18 -11.82
C LEU A 127 0.31 0.84 -11.16
N CYS A 128 0.55 2.14 -11.37
CA CYS A 128 -0.31 3.22 -10.87
C CYS A 128 -1.73 3.12 -11.47
N GLU A 129 -1.85 2.94 -12.78
CA GLU A 129 -3.14 2.81 -13.47
C GLU A 129 -3.93 1.60 -12.97
N ALA A 130 -3.29 0.43 -12.85
CA ALA A 130 -3.90 -0.78 -12.30
C ALA A 130 -4.36 -0.61 -10.85
N SER A 131 -3.76 0.34 -10.12
CA SER A 131 -4.07 0.60 -8.71
C SER A 131 -5.20 1.61 -8.49
N LEU A 132 -5.67 2.29 -9.53
CA LEU A 132 -6.84 3.19 -9.41
C LEU A 132 -8.10 2.47 -8.95
N ILE A 133 -8.22 1.15 -9.15
CA ILE A 133 -9.37 0.35 -8.71
C ILE A 133 -9.43 0.15 -7.18
N VAL A 134 -8.31 0.31 -6.49
CA VAL A 134 -8.24 0.19 -5.03
C VAL A 134 -8.12 1.56 -4.35
N PHE A 135 -7.29 2.47 -4.87
CA PHE A 135 -7.13 3.80 -4.27
C PHE A 135 -8.23 4.77 -4.64
N GLU A 136 -8.75 4.69 -5.85
CA GLU A 136 -9.77 5.58 -6.43
C GLU A 136 -9.37 7.05 -6.56
N ASN A 137 -8.46 7.53 -5.72
CA ASN A 137 -7.78 8.81 -5.76
C ASN A 137 -6.65 8.83 -6.81
N PRO A 138 -6.25 10.02 -7.29
CA PRO A 138 -5.11 10.17 -8.18
C PRO A 138 -3.81 9.70 -7.54
N ILE A 139 -2.98 9.04 -8.34
CA ILE A 139 -1.68 8.49 -7.95
C ILE A 139 -0.60 9.21 -8.77
N SER A 140 0.46 9.68 -8.12
CA SER A 140 1.61 10.27 -8.80
C SER A 140 2.91 9.72 -8.25
N VAL A 141 3.95 9.70 -9.08
CA VAL A 141 5.29 9.26 -8.69
C VAL A 141 6.26 10.39 -8.97
N TYR A 142 6.90 10.88 -7.92
CA TYR A 142 7.93 11.92 -8.00
C TYR A 142 9.29 11.34 -7.69
N THR A 143 10.31 11.76 -8.41
CA THR A 143 11.72 11.57 -8.07
C THR A 143 12.11 12.34 -6.79
N SER A 144 13.30 12.08 -6.29
CA SER A 144 13.87 12.81 -5.15
C SER A 144 14.10 14.31 -5.42
N ASP A 145 14.26 14.72 -6.68
CA ASP A 145 14.34 16.12 -7.11
C ASP A 145 12.99 16.73 -7.54
N LEU A 146 11.87 16.06 -7.23
CA LEU A 146 10.49 16.53 -7.47
C LEU A 146 10.11 16.66 -8.96
N ARG A 147 10.72 15.84 -9.81
CA ARG A 147 10.26 15.58 -11.18
C ARG A 147 9.17 14.51 -11.20
N LEU A 148 8.05 14.78 -11.87
CA LEU A 148 6.94 13.84 -12.05
C LEU A 148 7.33 12.76 -13.07
N ILE A 149 7.50 11.51 -12.63
CA ILE A 149 7.81 10.36 -13.48
C ILE A 149 6.55 9.90 -14.23
N CYS A 150 5.47 9.76 -13.49
CA CYS A 150 4.18 9.36 -14.03
C CYS A 150 3.05 9.68 -13.06
N TYR A 151 1.84 9.67 -13.58
CA TYR A 151 0.62 9.72 -12.78
C TYR A 151 -0.43 8.76 -13.35
N ALA A 152 -1.43 8.46 -12.53
CA ALA A 152 -2.65 7.78 -12.90
C ALA A 152 -3.81 8.50 -12.23
N GLU A 153 -4.82 8.85 -13.00
CA GLU A 153 -6.02 9.54 -12.52
C GLU A 153 -7.22 9.03 -13.32
N LYS A 154 -8.38 8.88 -12.66
CA LYS A 154 -9.64 8.55 -13.36
C LYS A 154 -10.06 9.76 -14.19
N GLU A 155 -10.58 9.51 -15.39
CA GLU A 155 -11.06 10.57 -16.27
C GLU A 155 -12.20 11.37 -15.61
N LYS A 156 -12.06 12.69 -15.66
CA LYS A 156 -12.97 13.70 -15.09
C LYS A 156 -12.98 14.92 -16.01
N PRO A 157 -13.94 15.86 -15.84
CA PRO A 157 -13.87 17.16 -16.52
C PRO A 157 -12.51 17.85 -16.28
N ASP A 158 -11.91 18.44 -17.32
CA ASP A 158 -10.55 18.98 -17.31
C ASP A 158 -10.21 19.87 -16.11
N HIS A 159 -11.14 20.73 -15.67
CA HIS A 159 -10.95 21.63 -14.53
C HIS A 159 -10.88 20.93 -13.16
N LEU A 160 -11.15 19.63 -13.10
CA LEU A 160 -11.04 18.78 -11.90
C LEU A 160 -9.86 17.80 -11.98
N MET A 161 -9.16 17.75 -13.12
CA MET A 161 -7.95 16.94 -13.27
C MET A 161 -6.82 17.58 -12.47
N LEU A 162 -6.06 16.77 -11.74
CA LEU A 162 -4.85 17.25 -11.05
C LEU A 162 -3.63 17.31 -11.97
N PHE A 163 -3.63 16.46 -13.00
CA PHE A 163 -2.49 16.29 -13.89
C PHE A 163 -2.90 16.39 -15.35
N GLU A 164 -2.07 17.03 -16.15
CA GLU A 164 -2.14 17.02 -17.59
C GLU A 164 -1.06 16.11 -18.17
N THR A 165 -1.30 15.57 -19.38
CA THR A 165 -0.28 14.78 -20.10
C THR A 165 1.03 15.54 -20.24
N SER A 166 0.96 16.87 -20.35
CA SER A 166 2.12 17.73 -20.49
C SER A 166 3.00 17.77 -19.24
N ASP A 167 2.51 17.35 -18.07
CA ASP A 167 3.25 17.43 -16.79
C ASP A 167 4.25 16.29 -16.59
N THR A 168 4.11 15.22 -17.36
CA THR A 168 5.04 14.08 -17.29
C THR A 168 6.46 14.55 -17.63
N GLU A 169 7.44 14.09 -16.84
CA GLU A 169 8.86 14.50 -16.90
C GLU A 169 9.14 15.97 -16.52
N LYS A 170 8.14 16.76 -16.10
CA LYS A 170 8.37 18.11 -15.57
C LYS A 170 8.69 18.08 -14.08
N HIS A 171 9.54 19.02 -13.67
CA HIS A 171 9.70 19.39 -12.27
C HIS A 171 8.51 20.21 -11.80
N MET A 172 8.20 20.09 -10.50
CA MET A 172 7.39 21.09 -9.80
C MET A 172 7.97 22.50 -10.04
N SER A 173 7.13 23.54 -9.90
CA SER A 173 7.61 24.91 -10.08
C SER A 173 8.75 25.21 -9.09
N ILE A 174 9.66 26.12 -9.48
CA ILE A 174 10.79 26.50 -8.61
C ILE A 174 10.29 27.04 -7.27
N ASP A 175 9.17 27.76 -7.29
CA ASP A 175 8.55 28.32 -6.09
C ASP A 175 8.01 27.20 -5.17
N ASP A 176 7.33 26.20 -5.73
CA ASP A 176 6.85 25.03 -4.96
C ASP A 176 8.01 24.22 -4.38
N ILE A 177 9.05 23.98 -5.18
CA ILE A 177 10.25 23.27 -4.71
C ILE A 177 10.91 24.03 -3.56
N ASN A 178 11.02 25.36 -3.66
CA ASN A 178 11.62 26.18 -2.61
C ASN A 178 10.76 26.21 -1.34
N ALA A 179 9.43 26.24 -1.48
CA ALA A 179 8.50 26.14 -0.36
C ALA A 179 8.63 24.80 0.36
N LEU A 180 8.61 23.69 -0.37
CA LEU A 180 8.75 22.34 0.21
C LEU A 180 10.11 22.11 0.86
N LYS A 181 11.19 22.70 0.34
CA LYS A 181 12.54 22.58 0.91
C LYS A 181 12.69 23.16 2.31
N ILE A 182 11.86 24.12 2.69
CA ILE A 182 11.88 24.74 4.03
C ILE A 182 10.72 24.26 4.92
N ASP A 183 9.82 23.46 4.37
CA ASP A 183 8.70 22.87 5.08
C ASP A 183 9.20 21.71 5.96
N SER A 184 9.05 21.85 7.28
CA SER A 184 9.51 20.85 8.25
C SER A 184 8.75 19.52 8.13
N GLU A 185 7.45 19.57 7.84
CA GLU A 185 6.63 18.36 7.65
C GLU A 185 7.10 17.62 6.40
N PHE A 186 7.33 18.33 5.30
CA PHE A 186 7.86 17.73 4.08
C PHE A 186 9.24 17.10 4.31
N ILE A 187 10.15 17.79 5.03
CA ILE A 187 11.47 17.24 5.37
C ILE A 187 11.36 15.97 6.22
N GLU A 188 10.43 15.92 7.17
CA GLU A 188 10.17 14.72 7.97
C GLU A 188 9.67 13.57 7.10
N THR A 189 8.79 13.85 6.12
CA THR A 189 8.29 12.82 5.22
C THR A 189 9.42 12.14 4.44
N ILE A 190 10.50 12.85 4.05
CA ILE A 190 11.65 12.26 3.34
C ILE A 190 12.35 11.18 4.19
N LYS A 191 12.34 11.32 5.52
CA LYS A 191 12.99 10.37 6.44
C LYS A 191 12.13 9.15 6.74
N SER A 192 10.85 9.18 6.39
CA SER A 192 9.91 8.10 6.72
C SER A 192 10.15 6.85 5.87
N TYR A 193 10.12 5.69 6.54
CA TYR A 193 10.16 4.35 5.94
C TYR A 193 8.76 3.72 5.82
N GLU A 194 7.77 4.32 6.45
CA GLU A 194 6.38 3.87 6.43
C GLU A 194 5.49 4.89 5.70
N PRO A 195 4.35 4.46 5.16
CA PRO A 195 3.42 5.39 4.55
C PRO A 195 3.00 6.48 5.54
N THR A 196 3.06 7.73 5.09
CA THR A 196 2.85 8.90 5.94
C THR A 196 1.85 9.85 5.28
N ILE A 197 1.07 10.55 6.08
CA ILE A 197 0.20 11.62 5.58
C ILE A 197 0.99 12.93 5.59
N PHE A 198 1.04 13.59 4.44
CA PHE A 198 1.38 15.00 4.33
C PHE A 198 0.09 15.83 4.39
N SER A 199 0.12 16.88 5.20
CA SER A 199 -1.03 17.72 5.49
C SER A 199 -1.53 18.47 4.26
N LYS A 200 -2.71 19.06 4.41
CA LYS A 200 -3.36 19.83 3.35
C LYS A 200 -2.81 21.25 3.20
N ASP A 201 -1.86 21.65 4.02
CA ASP A 201 -1.48 23.06 4.15
C ASP A 201 -0.77 23.59 2.90
N ALA A 202 0.03 22.76 2.23
CA ALA A 202 0.71 23.14 1.00
C ALA A 202 -0.16 23.01 -0.26
N PHE A 203 -0.95 21.94 -0.38
CA PHE A 203 -1.66 21.59 -1.62
C PHE A 203 -3.19 21.77 -1.56
N GLY A 204 -3.75 22.10 -0.40
CA GLY A 204 -5.20 22.18 -0.18
C GLY A 204 -5.89 20.83 0.06
N TYR A 205 -5.17 19.72 -0.09
CA TYR A 205 -5.64 18.36 0.19
C TYR A 205 -4.53 17.52 0.83
N ARG A 206 -4.90 16.49 1.59
CA ARG A 206 -3.93 15.57 2.20
C ARG A 206 -3.32 14.66 1.14
N ILE A 207 -2.09 14.23 1.36
CA ILE A 207 -1.41 13.28 0.48
C ILE A 207 -0.93 12.10 1.32
N LEU A 208 -1.37 10.89 1.01
CA LEU A 208 -0.73 9.69 1.53
C LEU A 208 0.47 9.39 0.66
N LEU A 209 1.68 9.44 1.24
CA LEU A 209 2.91 9.18 0.53
C LEU A 209 3.61 7.93 1.05
N ASN A 210 4.36 7.26 0.17
CA ASN A 210 5.34 6.27 0.55
C ASN A 210 6.62 6.44 -0.27
N ASN A 211 7.75 6.49 0.41
CA ASN A 211 9.05 6.71 -0.20
C ASN A 211 9.60 5.39 -0.76
N LEU A 212 10.06 5.42 -2.00
CA LEU A 212 10.70 4.31 -2.70
C LEU A 212 12.21 4.37 -2.49
N ARG A 213 12.79 3.25 -2.08
CA ARG A 213 14.24 3.14 -1.81
C ARG A 213 14.91 2.01 -2.57
N ILE A 214 16.13 2.31 -3.03
CA ILE A 214 17.04 1.34 -3.64
C ILE A 214 18.32 1.35 -2.80
N GLN A 215 18.66 0.20 -2.20
CA GLN A 215 19.79 0.09 -1.28
C GLN A 215 19.76 1.18 -0.18
N ASP A 216 18.58 1.38 0.42
CA ASP A 216 18.28 2.41 1.43
C ASP A 216 18.39 3.88 0.98
N ILE A 217 18.69 4.14 -0.29
CA ILE A 217 18.72 5.49 -0.86
C ILE A 217 17.31 5.89 -1.31
N TYR A 218 16.84 7.04 -0.86
CA TYR A 218 15.58 7.65 -1.32
C TYR A 218 15.72 8.11 -2.77
N VAL A 219 15.01 7.45 -3.69
CA VAL A 219 15.08 7.72 -5.14
C VAL A 219 13.82 8.35 -5.69
N ALA A 220 12.66 7.99 -5.14
CA ALA A 220 11.35 8.45 -5.58
C ALA A 220 10.31 8.28 -4.46
N ARG A 221 9.09 8.77 -4.67
CA ARG A 221 7.94 8.56 -3.81
C ARG A 221 6.68 8.36 -4.62
N ILE A 222 5.77 7.55 -4.09
CA ILE A 222 4.39 7.45 -4.55
C ILE A 222 3.53 8.36 -3.69
N CYS A 223 2.63 9.12 -4.31
CA CYS A 223 1.73 10.05 -3.68
C CYS A 223 0.29 9.73 -4.11
N ILE A 224 -0.61 9.54 -3.13
CA ILE A 224 -2.06 9.39 -3.33
C ILE A 224 -2.72 10.70 -2.87
N SER A 225 -3.26 11.47 -3.81
CA SER A 225 -3.87 12.78 -3.55
C SER A 225 -5.31 12.62 -3.08
N GLU A 226 -5.66 13.09 -1.88
CA GLU A 226 -7.00 12.96 -1.32
C GLU A 226 -7.99 13.97 -1.93
N THR A 227 -8.39 13.75 -3.18
CA THR A 227 -9.31 14.66 -3.90
C THR A 227 -10.66 14.05 -4.23
N ASP A 228 -10.72 12.73 -4.41
CA ASP A 228 -11.91 12.05 -4.92
C ASP A 228 -12.66 11.32 -3.79
N ARG A 229 -11.90 10.71 -2.88
CA ARG A 229 -12.44 10.12 -1.66
C ARG A 229 -11.49 10.33 -0.48
N PRO A 230 -11.99 10.31 0.76
CA PRO A 230 -11.13 10.29 1.94
C PRO A 230 -10.15 9.11 1.91
N ILE A 231 -8.92 9.34 2.38
CA ILE A 231 -7.93 8.32 2.71
C ILE A 231 -8.50 7.44 3.81
N LYS A 232 -8.50 6.14 3.56
CA LYS A 232 -8.96 5.09 4.46
C LYS A 232 -7.78 4.41 5.14
N ASN A 233 -8.05 3.64 6.20
CA ASN A 233 -7.00 2.89 6.88
C ASN A 233 -6.40 1.82 5.95
N SER A 234 -7.21 1.18 5.12
CA SER A 234 -6.76 0.22 4.11
C SER A 234 -5.67 0.77 3.19
N ASP A 235 -5.71 2.07 2.87
CA ASP A 235 -4.81 2.69 1.88
C ASP A 235 -3.35 2.60 2.30
N PHE A 236 -3.06 2.54 3.60
CA PHE A 236 -1.71 2.40 4.13
C PHE A 236 -1.07 1.06 3.76
N LEU A 237 -1.80 -0.05 3.92
CA LEU A 237 -1.33 -1.37 3.50
C LEU A 237 -1.26 -1.46 1.96
N LEU A 238 -2.23 -0.85 1.27
CA LEU A 238 -2.27 -0.88 -0.20
C LEU A 238 -1.09 -0.11 -0.81
N ILE A 239 -0.74 1.07 -0.29
CA ILE A 239 0.36 1.86 -0.86
C ILE A 239 1.70 1.18 -0.62
N GLN A 240 1.88 0.46 0.49
CA GLN A 240 3.06 -0.41 0.68
C GLN A 240 3.16 -1.49 -0.39
N THR A 241 2.04 -2.14 -0.70
CA THR A 241 1.99 -3.18 -1.75
C THR A 241 2.37 -2.60 -3.11
N LEU A 242 1.77 -1.48 -3.50
CA LEU A 242 2.13 -0.80 -4.74
C LEU A 242 3.61 -0.37 -4.75
N SER A 243 4.09 0.21 -3.65
CA SER A 243 5.47 0.66 -3.51
C SER A 243 6.48 -0.47 -3.64
N PHE A 244 6.18 -1.64 -3.09
CA PHE A 244 7.02 -2.82 -3.23
C PHE A 244 7.26 -3.18 -4.71
N TYR A 245 6.19 -3.26 -5.51
CA TYR A 245 6.33 -3.53 -6.95
C TYR A 245 7.01 -2.37 -7.69
N SER A 246 6.73 -1.12 -7.34
CA SER A 246 7.40 0.04 -7.93
C SER A 246 8.91 0.06 -7.64
N GLU A 247 9.34 -0.27 -6.43
CA GLU A 247 10.76 -0.41 -6.09
C GLU A 247 11.43 -1.53 -6.91
N LEU A 248 10.76 -2.67 -7.09
CA LEU A 248 11.28 -3.75 -7.94
C LEU A 248 11.44 -3.30 -9.39
N CYS A 249 10.47 -2.56 -9.95
CA CYS A 249 10.58 -1.97 -11.28
C CYS A 249 11.75 -1.00 -11.41
N LEU A 250 11.95 -0.12 -10.41
CA LEU A 250 13.06 0.83 -10.42
C LEU A 250 14.41 0.12 -10.32
N ARG A 251 14.54 -0.92 -9.48
CA ARG A 251 15.77 -1.73 -9.38
C ARG A 251 16.11 -2.43 -10.69
N ASP A 252 15.12 -2.95 -11.41
CA ASP A 252 15.38 -3.59 -12.71
C ASP A 252 15.80 -2.57 -13.78
N HIS A 253 15.21 -1.36 -13.78
CA HIS A 253 15.65 -0.26 -14.65
C HIS A 253 17.07 0.20 -14.34
N ASP A 254 17.39 0.41 -13.06
CA ASP A 254 18.75 0.71 -12.62
C ASP A 254 19.69 -0.40 -13.08
N ASN A 255 19.42 -1.66 -12.80
CA ASN A 255 20.27 -2.77 -13.25
C ASN A 255 20.42 -2.84 -14.78
N GLN A 256 19.42 -2.44 -15.56
CA GLN A 256 19.53 -2.34 -17.02
C GLN A 256 20.37 -1.14 -17.47
N GLN A 257 20.32 0.00 -16.77
CA GLN A 257 21.22 1.14 -17.01
C GLN A 257 22.65 0.90 -16.48
N TYR A 258 22.81 0.08 -15.44
CA TYR A 258 24.10 -0.29 -14.84
C TYR A 258 24.73 -1.57 -15.44
N ASN A 259 24.01 -2.33 -16.27
CA ASN A 259 24.66 -3.25 -17.21
C ASN A 259 25.30 -2.52 -18.41
N THR A 260 25.25 -1.18 -18.43
CA THR A 260 26.15 -0.31 -19.20
C THR A 260 27.17 0.43 -18.33
N HIS A 261 27.19 0.22 -17.01
CA HIS A 261 28.42 0.44 -16.24
C HIS A 261 29.31 -0.77 -16.53
N PRO A 262 30.46 -0.63 -17.21
CA PRO A 262 31.37 -1.75 -17.32
C PRO A 262 31.68 -2.18 -15.90
N GLN A 263 31.59 -3.49 -15.62
CA GLN A 263 31.96 -4.06 -14.31
C GLN A 263 33.38 -3.65 -13.85
N ASP A 264 34.15 -3.05 -14.76
CA ASP A 264 35.46 -2.49 -14.56
C ASP A 264 35.49 -0.96 -14.42
N PHE A 265 34.39 -0.20 -14.25
CA PHE A 265 34.49 1.27 -14.14
C PHE A 265 35.24 1.68 -12.88
N ASP A 266 34.96 1.04 -11.75
CA ASP A 266 35.72 1.27 -10.52
C ASP A 266 37.16 0.79 -10.68
N HIS A 267 37.41 -0.29 -11.43
CA HIS A 267 38.76 -0.74 -11.78
C HIS A 267 39.51 0.22 -12.71
N LEU A 268 38.84 0.79 -13.72
CA LEU A 268 39.35 1.79 -14.66
C LEU A 268 39.63 3.12 -13.96
N LEU A 269 38.73 3.55 -13.08
CA LEU A 269 38.93 4.74 -12.27
C LEU A 269 40.10 4.55 -11.30
N PHE A 270 40.20 3.36 -10.69
CA PHE A 270 41.32 3.01 -9.83
C PHE A 270 42.63 2.93 -10.62
N ASP A 271 42.67 2.36 -11.82
CA ASP A 271 43.87 2.29 -12.67
C ASP A 271 44.31 3.67 -13.20
N LEU A 272 43.36 4.53 -13.58
CA LEU A 272 43.60 5.91 -13.99
C LEU A 272 44.16 6.76 -12.84
N LEU A 273 43.59 6.62 -11.64
CA LEU A 273 44.05 7.33 -10.44
C LEU A 273 45.37 6.75 -9.89
N SER A 274 45.66 5.48 -10.18
CA SER A 274 46.90 4.80 -9.76
C SER A 274 48.08 5.04 -10.70
N ASN A 275 47.87 5.77 -11.81
CA ASN A 275 48.91 6.16 -12.77
C ASN A 275 49.73 4.97 -13.31
N LYS A 276 49.11 3.80 -13.48
CA LYS A 276 49.75 2.67 -14.16
C LYS A 276 49.53 2.83 -15.66
N GLU A 277 50.61 3.04 -16.40
CA GLU A 277 50.57 3.06 -17.87
C GLU A 277 49.94 1.75 -18.39
N ILE A 278 48.87 1.91 -19.18
CA ILE A 278 48.23 0.81 -19.90
C ILE A 278 49.21 0.33 -20.98
N VAL A 279 49.95 -0.74 -20.69
CA VAL A 279 50.74 -1.45 -21.71
C VAL A 279 49.77 -2.26 -22.55
N ARG A 280 49.48 -1.76 -23.76
CA ARG A 280 48.73 -2.49 -24.79
C ARG A 280 49.58 -3.64 -25.37
N PHE A 281 48.99 -4.83 -25.44
CA PHE A 281 49.26 -5.82 -26.48
C PHE A 281 47.94 -6.26 -27.10
#